data_AF-A0A7R9U2R1-F1
#
_entry.id   AF-A0A7R9U2R1-F1
#
_cell.length_a   1.000
_cell.length_b   1.000
_cell.length_c   1.000
_cell.angle_alpha   90.00
_cell.angle_beta   90.00
_cell.angle_gamma   90.00
#
_symmetry.space_group_name_H-M   'P 1'
#
loop_
_entity.id
_entity.type
_entity.pdbx_description
1 polymer ?
#
loop_
_entity_poly.entity_id
_entity_poly.type
_entity_poly.pdbx_seq_one_letter_code
_entity_poly.pdbx_strand_id
1 'polypeptide(L)'
;VNIDLDIRVGGWYICTPTGNGISTSVEWQRGMLEAAEPRILAFDIECTKAPLKFPQAEADQVFMISYMIDGEGFLIVSRSVVSKDIEDFEYTPKPSYPGVFTVFNEASEEGLLRRFLDHCREARPQIYVTYNGDFFDWPFIEQRAKVYGMDIRSELGIELQREEFRGRCAVHLDAFAWVNRDSYLPQGSRGLKHVTRYKLGYNPV
;
A
#
# COMPACT_ATOMS: atom_id res chain seq x y z
N VAL A 1 5.91 -14.20 -25.01
CA VAL A 1 5.68 -15.11 -23.86
C VAL A 1 4.21 -15.21 -23.49
N ASN A 2 3.58 -14.21 -22.83
CA ASN A 2 2.20 -14.36 -22.35
C ASN A 2 1.16 -14.58 -23.47
N ILE A 3 1.32 -13.91 -24.61
CA ILE A 3 0.43 -14.07 -25.76
C ILE A 3 0.63 -15.45 -26.38
N ASP A 4 1.88 -15.79 -26.72
CA ASP A 4 2.23 -17.03 -27.42
C ASP A 4 1.88 -18.28 -26.61
N LEU A 5 1.99 -18.23 -25.28
CA LEU A 5 1.70 -19.33 -24.37
C LEU A 5 0.28 -19.32 -23.79
N ASP A 6 -0.56 -18.37 -24.21
CA ASP A 6 -1.91 -18.14 -23.67
C ASP A 6 -1.97 -18.02 -22.13
N ILE A 7 -0.94 -17.40 -21.53
CA ILE A 7 -0.87 -17.19 -20.08
C ILE A 7 -1.56 -15.86 -19.73
N ARG A 8 -2.41 -15.89 -18.71
CA ARG A 8 -3.17 -14.77 -18.17
C ARG A 8 -3.07 -14.73 -16.64
N VAL A 9 -2.83 -13.54 -16.09
CA VAL A 9 -2.88 -13.29 -14.64
C VAL A 9 -4.30 -13.58 -14.13
N GLY A 10 -4.41 -14.13 -12.92
CA GLY A 10 -5.68 -14.52 -12.29
C GLY A 10 -6.17 -15.92 -12.67
N GLY A 11 -5.54 -16.59 -13.65
CA GLY A 11 -5.81 -18.00 -13.94
C GLY A 11 -5.03 -18.94 -13.02
N TRP A 12 -5.56 -20.15 -12.82
CA TRP A 12 -4.85 -21.25 -12.17
C TRP A 12 -4.04 -22.04 -13.18
N TYR A 13 -2.78 -22.35 -12.85
CA TYR A 13 -1.89 -23.10 -13.72
C TYR A 13 -1.17 -24.19 -12.96
N ILE A 14 -1.03 -25.37 -13.57
CA ILE A 14 -0.08 -26.39 -13.14
C ILE A 14 1.21 -26.16 -13.92
N CYS A 15 2.27 -25.81 -13.19
CA CYS A 15 3.60 -25.60 -13.75
C CYS A 15 4.44 -26.86 -13.51
N THR A 16 4.82 -27.56 -14.57
CA THR A 16 5.64 -28.78 -14.49
C THR A 16 7.02 -28.52 -15.10
N PRO A 17 8.12 -28.72 -14.36
CA PRO A 17 9.47 -28.64 -14.92
C PRO A 17 9.66 -29.71 -16.00
N THR A 18 10.21 -29.31 -17.14
CA THR A 18 10.49 -30.18 -18.29
C THR A 18 11.96 -30.07 -18.71
N GLY A 19 12.44 -31.04 -19.49
CA GLY A 19 13.81 -31.02 -20.02
C GLY A 19 14.90 -30.94 -18.96
N ASN A 20 14.78 -31.73 -17.88
CA ASN A 20 15.67 -31.71 -16.71
C ASN A 20 15.76 -30.34 -15.98
N GLY A 21 14.66 -29.57 -15.98
CA GLY A 21 14.57 -28.28 -15.28
C GLY A 21 15.01 -27.07 -16.11
N ILE A 22 15.28 -27.27 -17.40
CA ILE A 22 15.66 -26.19 -18.34
C ILE A 22 14.42 -25.42 -18.83
N SER A 23 13.26 -26.07 -18.87
CA SER A 23 12.00 -25.46 -19.29
C SER A 23 10.85 -25.80 -18.34
N THR A 24 9.73 -25.10 -18.49
CA THR A 24 8.52 -25.32 -17.70
C THR A 24 7.32 -25.39 -18.63
N SER A 25 6.57 -26.50 -18.60
CA SER A 25 5.24 -26.55 -19.22
C SER A 25 4.21 -25.95 -18.28
N VAL A 26 3.28 -25.17 -18.84
CA VAL A 26 2.25 -24.44 -18.10
C VAL A 26 0.88 -24.89 -18.61
N GLU A 27 0.09 -25.52 -17.75
CA GLU A 27 -1.25 -26.02 -18.09
C GLU A 27 -2.34 -25.22 -17.37
N TRP A 28 -3.17 -24.50 -18.14
CA TRP A 28 -4.26 -23.71 -17.59
C TRP A 28 -5.42 -24.59 -17.09
N GLN A 29 -5.66 -24.54 -15.78
CA GLN A 29 -6.78 -25.18 -15.10
C GLN A 29 -8.07 -24.35 -15.25
N ARG A 30 -8.66 -24.33 -16.45
CA ARG A 30 -9.85 -23.50 -16.78
C ARG A 30 -11.10 -23.82 -15.96
N GLY A 31 -11.16 -25.00 -15.35
CA GLY A 31 -12.26 -25.39 -14.45
C GLY A 31 -12.19 -24.73 -13.07
N MET A 32 -11.04 -24.19 -12.67
CA MET A 32 -10.88 -23.47 -11.41
C MET A 32 -11.25 -22.00 -11.61
N LEU A 33 -12.46 -21.63 -11.16
CA LEU A 33 -13.05 -20.31 -11.37
C LEU A 33 -12.83 -19.36 -10.18
N GLU A 34 -12.66 -19.90 -8.98
CA GLU A 34 -12.45 -19.10 -7.77
C GLU A 34 -11.09 -18.42 -7.82
N ALA A 35 -11.05 -17.12 -7.50
CA ALA A 35 -9.80 -16.39 -7.41
C ALA A 35 -9.03 -16.78 -6.14
N ALA A 36 -7.70 -16.70 -6.19
CA ALA A 36 -6.90 -16.75 -4.98
C ALA A 36 -7.17 -15.50 -4.11
N GLU A 37 -6.91 -15.62 -2.81
CA GLU A 37 -7.00 -14.53 -1.84
C GLU A 37 -5.59 -14.02 -1.54
N PRO A 38 -5.09 -13.00 -2.26
CA PRO A 38 -3.82 -12.39 -1.93
C PRO A 38 -3.95 -11.60 -0.63
N ARG A 39 -2.86 -11.52 0.12
CA ARG A 39 -2.73 -10.58 1.24
C ARG A 39 -2.59 -9.17 0.71
N ILE A 40 -3.47 -8.28 1.18
CA ILE A 40 -3.56 -6.89 0.75
C ILE A 40 -3.15 -6.00 1.92
N LEU A 41 -2.20 -5.10 1.68
CA LEU A 41 -1.84 -4.03 2.59
C LEU A 41 -2.20 -2.68 1.96
N ALA A 42 -3.18 -1.99 2.53
CA ALA A 42 -3.51 -0.63 2.13
C ALA A 42 -2.94 0.35 3.14
N PHE A 43 -2.23 1.41 2.72
CA PHE A 43 -1.65 2.38 3.65
C PHE A 43 -1.77 3.82 3.14
N ASP A 44 -1.66 4.76 4.09
CA ASP A 44 -1.67 6.20 3.90
C ASP A 44 -0.76 6.85 4.96
N ILE A 45 -0.04 7.91 4.59
CA ILE A 45 0.90 8.60 5.49
C ILE A 45 0.47 10.03 5.84
N GLU A 46 0.82 10.44 7.05
CA GLU A 46 0.73 11.84 7.47
C GLU A 46 2.12 12.41 7.71
N CYS A 47 2.37 13.57 7.09
CA CYS A 47 3.65 14.26 7.13
C CYS A 47 3.52 15.65 7.76
N THR A 48 4.56 16.09 8.45
CA THR A 48 4.65 17.50 8.85
C THR A 48 4.64 18.38 7.60
N LYS A 49 4.27 19.65 7.77
CA LYS A 49 4.37 20.64 6.71
C LYS A 49 4.42 22.04 7.27
N ALA A 50 5.15 22.91 6.56
CA ALA A 50 5.09 24.33 6.83
C ALA A 50 3.67 24.90 6.56
N PRO A 51 3.24 25.94 7.29
CA PRO A 51 1.96 26.59 7.06
C PRO A 51 1.79 27.01 5.59
N LEU A 52 0.63 26.69 5.01
CA LEU A 52 0.26 27.02 3.61
C LEU A 52 1.17 26.43 2.52
N LYS A 53 2.01 25.44 2.83
CA LYS A 53 2.84 24.73 1.86
C LYS A 53 2.47 23.25 1.77
N PHE A 54 2.92 22.61 0.70
CA PHE A 54 2.94 21.15 0.59
C PHE A 54 4.11 20.57 1.42
N PRO A 55 3.96 19.33 1.94
CA PRO A 55 5.06 18.62 2.58
C PRO A 55 6.25 18.45 1.63
N GLN A 56 7.47 18.58 2.14
CA GLN A 56 8.70 18.36 1.38
C GLN A 56 9.61 17.37 2.13
N ALA A 57 9.91 16.22 1.52
CA ALA A 57 10.64 15.15 2.20
C ALA A 57 12.08 15.53 2.62
N GLU A 58 12.65 16.61 2.08
CA GLU A 58 13.93 17.16 2.51
C GLU A 58 13.87 17.79 3.91
N ALA A 59 12.73 18.36 4.30
CA ALA A 59 12.59 19.19 5.50
C ALA A 59 11.54 18.66 6.49
N ASP A 60 10.53 17.97 5.98
CA ASP A 60 9.41 17.44 6.74
C ASP A 60 9.62 15.97 7.12
N GLN A 61 8.87 15.52 8.14
CA GLN A 61 8.94 14.16 8.69
C GLN A 61 7.62 13.42 8.49
N VAL A 62 7.67 12.11 8.28
CA VAL A 62 6.51 11.23 8.46
C VAL A 62 6.26 11.08 9.95
N PHE A 63 5.04 11.36 10.40
CA PHE A 63 4.68 11.24 11.81
C PHE A 63 3.54 10.28 12.10
N MET A 64 2.76 9.86 11.09
CA MET A 64 1.86 8.72 11.19
C MET A 64 1.88 7.90 9.91
N ILE A 65 1.75 6.58 10.06
CA ILE A 65 1.43 5.67 8.96
C ILE A 65 0.24 4.85 9.42
N SER A 66 -0.90 5.02 8.76
CA SER A 66 -2.07 4.18 8.97
C SER A 66 -2.12 3.13 7.87
N TYR A 67 -2.42 1.89 8.22
CA TYR A 67 -2.52 0.81 7.25
C TYR A 67 -3.46 -0.28 7.71
N MET A 68 -3.99 -1.05 6.75
CA MET A 68 -4.80 -2.22 6.99
C MET A 68 -4.20 -3.43 6.28
N ILE A 69 -4.15 -4.57 6.96
CA ILE A 69 -3.74 -5.85 6.39
C ILE A 69 -4.92 -6.81 6.50
N ASP A 70 -5.48 -7.23 5.37
CA ASP A 70 -6.61 -8.18 5.31
C ASP A 70 -7.80 -7.83 6.25
N GLY A 71 -8.02 -6.54 6.51
CA GLY A 71 -9.10 -6.02 7.37
C GLY A 71 -8.68 -5.66 8.80
N GLU A 72 -7.48 -6.04 9.23
CA GLU A 72 -6.91 -5.63 10.53
C GLU A 72 -6.24 -4.26 10.40
N GLY A 73 -6.62 -3.31 11.26
CA GLY A 73 -6.10 -1.95 11.25
C GLY A 73 -4.88 -1.76 12.13
N PHE A 74 -3.93 -0.96 11.65
CA PHE A 74 -2.73 -0.58 12.37
C PHE A 74 -2.45 0.90 12.18
N LEU A 75 -1.94 1.52 13.24
CA LEU A 75 -1.46 2.91 13.19
C LEU A 75 -0.10 2.96 13.87
N ILE A 76 0.92 3.40 13.15
CA ILE A 76 2.22 3.73 13.74
C ILE A 76 2.31 5.24 13.87
N VAL A 77 2.69 5.73 15.04
CA VAL A 77 2.88 7.17 15.29
C VAL A 77 4.28 7.47 15.80
N SER A 78 4.82 8.62 15.39
CA SER A 78 6.08 9.15 15.91
C SER A 78 5.81 10.10 17.08
N ARG A 79 6.31 9.74 18.26
CA ARG A 79 6.25 10.53 19.50
C ARG A 79 7.16 11.75 19.49
N SER A 80 8.00 11.92 18.45
CA SER A 80 8.76 13.16 18.23
C SER A 80 7.86 14.32 17.77
N VAL A 81 6.69 14.02 17.20
CA VAL A 81 5.73 15.01 16.69
C VAL A 81 4.40 14.93 17.44
N VAL A 82 3.86 13.73 17.60
CA VAL A 82 2.66 13.52 18.42
C VAL A 82 3.05 13.79 19.87
N SER A 83 2.20 14.44 20.67
CA SER A 83 2.56 14.84 22.05
C SER A 83 2.15 13.84 23.13
N LYS A 84 1.17 12.96 22.87
CA LYS A 84 0.75 11.88 23.78
C LYS A 84 0.64 10.54 23.06
N ASP A 85 0.86 9.46 23.81
CA ASP A 85 0.61 8.11 23.30
C ASP A 85 -0.86 8.00 22.89
N ILE A 86 -1.11 7.31 21.78
CA ILE A 86 -2.45 7.01 21.31
C ILE A 86 -2.75 5.56 21.70
N GLU A 87 -3.88 5.35 22.36
CA GLU A 87 -4.38 4.02 22.71
C GLU A 87 -5.05 3.35 21.50
N ASP A 88 -5.12 2.01 21.52
CA ASP A 88 -5.91 1.25 20.56
C ASP A 88 -7.34 1.77 20.49
N PHE A 89 -7.89 1.84 19.28
CA PHE A 89 -9.21 2.42 19.05
C PHE A 89 -9.96 1.71 17.93
N GLU A 90 -11.25 2.02 17.82
CA GLU A 90 -12.10 1.53 16.75
C GLU A 90 -12.68 2.69 15.94
N TYR A 91 -12.57 2.60 14.62
CA TYR A 91 -13.24 3.45 13.66
C TYR A 91 -13.98 2.58 12.64
N THR A 92 -15.25 2.29 12.95
CA THR A 92 -16.15 1.49 12.11
C THR A 92 -17.24 2.40 11.51
N PRO A 93 -17.00 3.05 10.34
CA PRO A 93 -17.97 3.98 9.75
C PRO A 93 -19.26 3.30 9.26
N LYS A 94 -19.19 1.99 8.98
CA LYS A 94 -20.33 1.12 8.66
C LYS A 94 -20.06 -0.31 9.16
N PRO A 95 -21.09 -1.11 9.45
CA PRO A 95 -20.90 -2.52 9.80
C PRO A 95 -20.13 -3.35 8.77
N SER A 96 -20.20 -2.97 7.48
CA SER A 96 -19.45 -3.61 6.39
C SER A 96 -17.98 -3.20 6.32
N TYR A 97 -17.55 -2.20 7.10
CA TYR A 97 -16.21 -1.64 7.14
C TYR A 97 -15.71 -1.59 8.59
N PRO A 98 -15.50 -2.76 9.25
CA PRO A 98 -14.90 -2.79 10.57
C PRO A 98 -13.48 -2.22 10.50
N GLY A 99 -13.12 -1.39 11.49
CA GLY A 99 -11.81 -0.76 11.57
C GLY A 99 -11.30 -0.74 13.00
N VAL A 100 -10.86 -1.89 13.50
CA VAL A 100 -10.18 -1.99 14.80
C VAL A 100 -8.70 -1.74 14.59
N PHE A 101 -8.14 -0.74 15.28
CA PHE A 101 -6.76 -0.30 15.10
C PHE A 101 -5.91 -0.64 16.32
N THR A 102 -4.84 -1.40 16.08
CA THR A 102 -3.72 -1.55 17.02
C THR A 102 -2.72 -0.43 16.79
N VAL A 103 -2.28 0.24 17.85
CA VAL A 103 -1.43 1.44 17.75
C VAL A 103 -0.01 1.15 18.24
N PHE A 104 0.98 1.52 17.43
CA PHE A 104 2.39 1.48 17.76
C PHE A 104 2.92 2.89 17.98
N ASN A 105 3.25 3.22 19.23
CA ASN A 105 3.82 4.51 19.63
C ASN A 105 5.35 4.44 19.58
N GLU A 106 5.93 4.83 18.45
CA GLU A 106 7.38 4.78 18.23
C GLU A 106 8.05 6.10 18.64
N ALA A 107 9.26 6.03 19.20
CA ALA A 107 9.92 7.20 19.79
C ALA A 107 10.29 8.30 18.77
N SER A 108 10.48 7.94 17.49
CA SER A 108 10.97 8.81 16.42
C SER A 108 10.44 8.37 15.05
N GLU A 109 10.66 9.22 14.03
CA GLU A 109 10.38 8.88 12.62
C GLU A 109 11.16 7.62 12.18
N GLU A 110 12.41 7.45 12.63
CA GLU A 110 13.22 6.26 12.36
C GLU A 110 12.54 5.00 12.89
N GLY A 111 12.09 5.01 14.14
CA GLY A 111 11.37 3.89 14.74
C GLY A 111 10.06 3.59 14.01
N LEU A 112 9.34 4.64 13.61
CA LEU A 112 8.11 4.52 12.81
C LEU A 112 8.36 3.85 11.45
N LEU A 113 9.37 4.32 10.71
CA LEU A 113 9.70 3.75 9.39
C LEU A 113 10.20 2.31 9.53
N ARG A 114 11.05 2.05 10.53
CA ARG A 114 11.56 0.69 10.79
C ARG A 114 10.41 -0.27 11.09
N ARG A 115 9.50 0.11 12.00
CA ARG A 115 8.31 -0.68 12.36
C ARG A 115 7.46 -0.99 11.14
N PHE A 116 7.20 0.00 10.30
CA PHE A 116 6.38 -0.18 9.10
C PHE A 116 7.01 -1.19 8.13
N LEU A 117 8.30 -1.02 7.83
CA LEU A 117 9.03 -1.92 6.94
C LEU A 117 9.13 -3.34 7.50
N ASP A 118 9.36 -3.49 8.81
CA ASP A 118 9.42 -4.80 9.47
C ASP A 118 8.07 -5.51 9.39
N HIS A 119 6.97 -4.81 9.68
CA HIS A 119 5.65 -5.39 9.60
C HIS A 119 5.27 -5.76 8.15
N CYS A 120 5.67 -4.95 7.16
CA CYS A 120 5.50 -5.30 5.74
C CYS A 120 6.28 -6.57 5.37
N ARG A 121 7.49 -6.77 5.90
CA ARG A 121 8.31 -7.99 5.66
C ARG A 121 7.73 -9.22 6.33
N GLU A 122 7.19 -9.08 7.53
CA GLU A 122 6.52 -10.15 8.26
C GLU A 122 5.22 -10.55 7.56
N ALA A 123 4.43 -9.55 7.16
CA ALA A 123 3.18 -9.74 6.46
C ALA A 123 3.39 -10.28 5.03
N ARG A 124 4.45 -9.90 4.32
CA ARG A 124 4.69 -10.30 2.91
C ARG A 124 3.47 -10.07 2.01
N PRO A 125 2.83 -8.88 2.01
CA PRO A 125 1.66 -8.64 1.19
C PRO A 125 2.00 -8.82 -0.29
N GLN A 126 1.07 -9.41 -1.04
CA GLN A 126 1.22 -9.53 -2.50
C GLN A 126 0.66 -8.30 -3.23
N ILE A 127 -0.16 -7.50 -2.55
CA ILE A 127 -0.73 -6.26 -3.07
C ILE A 127 -0.54 -5.15 -2.05
N TYR A 128 0.08 -4.05 -2.49
CA TYR A 128 0.10 -2.77 -1.78
C TYR A 128 -0.92 -1.84 -2.42
N VAL A 129 -1.73 -1.15 -1.62
CA VAL A 129 -2.73 -0.19 -2.08
C VAL A 129 -2.47 1.17 -1.44
N THR A 130 -2.54 2.23 -2.24
CA THR A 130 -2.45 3.63 -1.78
C THR A 130 -3.49 4.48 -2.49
N TYR A 131 -3.59 5.76 -2.12
CA TYR A 131 -4.36 6.75 -2.87
C TYR A 131 -3.46 7.92 -3.27
N ASN A 132 -3.03 7.96 -4.53
CA ASN A 132 -2.01 8.88 -5.05
C ASN A 132 -0.60 8.61 -4.49
N GLY A 133 -0.32 7.37 -4.10
CA GLY A 133 0.94 6.99 -3.46
C GLY A 133 2.13 6.93 -4.41
N ASP A 134 1.93 6.80 -5.73
CA ASP A 134 3.03 6.91 -6.69
C ASP A 134 3.66 8.32 -6.68
N PHE A 135 2.86 9.35 -6.39
CA PHE A 135 3.27 10.75 -6.44
C PHE A 135 3.48 11.40 -5.07
N PHE A 136 3.10 10.73 -3.98
CA PHE A 136 3.25 11.26 -2.63
C PHE A 136 3.84 10.24 -1.66
N ASP A 137 3.07 9.21 -1.27
CA ASP A 137 3.41 8.33 -0.17
C ASP A 137 4.75 7.60 -0.35
N TRP A 138 4.93 6.89 -1.47
CA TRP A 138 6.15 6.13 -1.73
C TRP A 138 7.39 7.01 -1.92
N PRO A 139 7.38 8.06 -2.76
CA PRO A 139 8.53 8.96 -2.86
C PRO A 139 8.93 9.55 -1.51
N PHE A 140 7.94 9.95 -0.69
CA PHE A 140 8.19 10.55 0.62
C PHE A 140 8.82 9.52 1.56
N ILE A 141 8.22 8.32 1.70
CA ILE A 141 8.80 7.23 2.50
C ILE A 141 10.21 6.89 2.02
N GLU A 142 10.44 6.74 0.72
CA GLU A 142 11.74 6.37 0.18
C GLU A 142 12.82 7.40 0.55
N GLN A 143 12.52 8.69 0.40
CA GLN A 143 13.44 9.76 0.72
C GLN A 143 13.71 9.87 2.22
N ARG A 144 12.69 9.71 3.07
CA ARG A 144 12.86 9.72 4.53
C ARG A 144 13.59 8.48 5.04
N ALA A 145 13.29 7.30 4.52
CA ALA A 145 13.99 6.05 4.82
C ALA A 145 15.49 6.14 4.52
N LYS A 146 15.86 6.77 3.38
CA LYS A 146 17.25 7.00 3.00
C LYS A 146 18.04 7.83 4.03
N VAL A 147 17.41 8.78 4.71
CA VAL A 147 18.05 9.58 5.78
C VAL A 147 18.53 8.68 6.93
N TYR A 148 17.80 7.60 7.21
CA TYR A 148 18.11 6.63 8.27
C TYR A 148 18.86 5.39 7.76
N GLY A 149 19.37 5.42 6.52
CA GLY A 149 20.11 4.30 5.94
C GLY A 149 19.25 3.08 5.59
N MET A 150 17.93 3.26 5.46
CA MET A 150 17.00 2.21 5.04
C MET A 150 16.77 2.29 3.52
N ASP A 151 16.83 1.15 2.84
CA ASP A 151 16.59 1.05 1.39
C ASP A 151 15.32 0.24 1.10
N ILE A 152 14.26 0.93 0.65
CA ILE A 152 12.94 0.32 0.39
C ILE A 152 13.03 -0.82 -0.61
N ARG A 153 13.91 -0.71 -1.62
CA ARG A 153 14.12 -1.76 -2.61
C ARG A 153 14.67 -3.02 -1.98
N SER A 154 15.72 -2.91 -1.17
CA SER A 154 16.32 -4.06 -0.50
C SER A 154 15.39 -4.67 0.55
N GLU A 155 14.56 -3.86 1.20
CA GLU A 155 13.67 -4.29 2.28
C GLU A 155 12.40 -4.97 1.77
N LEU A 156 11.74 -4.37 0.76
CA LEU A 156 10.41 -4.78 0.28
C LEU A 156 10.40 -5.24 -1.17
N GLY A 157 11.48 -5.02 -1.92
CA GLY A 157 11.51 -5.26 -3.36
C GLY A 157 10.64 -4.28 -4.16
N ILE A 158 10.30 -3.13 -3.56
CA ILE A 158 9.52 -2.04 -4.16
C ILE A 158 10.50 -0.96 -4.61
N GLU A 159 10.42 -0.53 -5.86
CA GLU A 159 11.28 0.53 -6.41
C GLU A 159 10.53 1.39 -7.42
N LEU A 160 10.96 2.65 -7.56
CA LEU A 160 10.46 3.53 -8.62
C LEU A 160 10.90 2.98 -9.98
N GLN A 161 9.93 2.68 -10.85
CA GLN A 161 10.17 2.30 -12.23
C GLN A 161 9.43 3.24 -13.16
N ARG A 162 10.20 4.03 -13.91
CA ARG A 162 9.70 5.14 -14.72
C ARG A 162 9.07 6.22 -13.83
N GLU A 163 7.75 6.17 -13.67
CA GLU A 163 6.95 7.18 -12.94
C GLU A 163 6.10 6.55 -11.83
N GLU A 164 6.18 5.22 -11.63
CA GLU A 164 5.34 4.48 -10.68
C GLU A 164 6.21 3.56 -9.82
N PHE A 165 5.84 3.37 -8.57
CA PHE A 165 6.46 2.40 -7.68
C PHE A 165 5.94 1.00 -8.00
N ARG A 166 6.86 0.05 -8.18
CA ARG A 166 6.56 -1.32 -8.57
C ARG A 166 7.31 -2.32 -7.72
N GLY A 167 6.64 -3.42 -7.39
CA GLY A 167 7.24 -4.52 -6.66
C GLY A 167 7.78 -5.62 -7.58
N ARG A 168 8.85 -6.28 -7.14
CA ARG A 168 9.36 -7.49 -7.79
C ARG A 168 8.44 -8.70 -7.60
N CYS A 169 7.92 -8.87 -6.38
CA CYS A 169 7.06 -9.99 -5.98
C CYS A 169 5.69 -9.55 -5.45
N ALA A 170 5.38 -8.25 -5.57
CA ALA A 170 4.13 -7.65 -5.14
C ALA A 170 3.67 -6.62 -6.16
N VAL A 171 2.37 -6.38 -6.24
CA VAL A 171 1.77 -5.38 -7.11
C VAL A 171 1.46 -4.14 -6.27
N HIS A 172 1.83 -2.97 -6.76
CA HIS A 172 1.32 -1.70 -6.24
C HIS A 172 0.07 -1.30 -7.03
N LEU A 173 -1.04 -1.05 -6.34
CA LEU A 173 -2.29 -0.56 -6.89
C LEU A 173 -2.59 0.83 -6.33
N ASP A 174 -2.23 1.87 -7.08
CA ASP A 174 -2.67 3.23 -6.76
C ASP A 174 -4.15 3.40 -7.15
N ALA A 175 -5.02 3.49 -6.14
CA ALA A 175 -6.46 3.63 -6.35
C ALA A 175 -6.81 4.92 -7.10
N PHE A 176 -5.98 5.96 -7.03
CA PHE A 176 -6.21 7.21 -7.73
C PHE A 176 -6.08 7.06 -9.25
N ALA A 177 -5.27 6.12 -9.74
CA ALA A 177 -5.20 5.79 -11.16
C ALA A 177 -6.54 5.26 -11.68
N TRP A 178 -7.18 4.36 -10.94
CA TRP A 178 -8.54 3.89 -11.25
C TRP A 178 -9.56 5.02 -11.16
N VAL A 179 -9.44 5.90 -10.15
CA VAL A 179 -10.34 7.06 -10.03
C VAL A 179 -10.27 7.94 -11.28
N ASN A 180 -9.08 8.22 -11.78
CA ASN A 180 -8.91 9.08 -12.94
C ASN A 180 -9.41 8.45 -14.25
N ARG A 181 -9.26 7.13 -14.40
CA ARG A 181 -9.58 6.42 -15.64
C ARG A 181 -11.01 5.91 -15.70
N ASP A 182 -11.49 5.26 -14.63
CA ASP A 182 -12.65 4.37 -14.69
C ASP A 182 -13.78 4.74 -13.70
N SER A 183 -13.57 5.69 -12.77
CA SER A 183 -14.60 5.98 -11.76
C SER A 183 -15.84 6.70 -12.31
N TYR A 184 -15.72 7.30 -13.51
CA TYR A 184 -16.68 8.23 -14.10
C TYR A 184 -16.98 9.48 -13.24
N LEU A 185 -16.12 9.80 -12.28
CA LEU A 185 -16.27 11.00 -11.46
C LEU A 185 -15.71 12.24 -12.17
N PRO A 186 -16.40 13.40 -12.06
CA PRO A 186 -15.86 14.66 -12.56
C PRO A 186 -14.58 15.02 -11.82
N GLN A 187 -13.66 15.73 -12.47
CA GLN A 187 -12.32 16.03 -11.91
C GLN A 187 -12.38 16.66 -10.50
N GLY A 188 -13.32 17.57 -10.25
CA GLY A 188 -13.50 18.20 -8.93
C GLY A 188 -13.98 17.27 -7.80
N SER A 189 -14.37 16.03 -8.12
CA SER A 189 -14.84 15.03 -7.15
C SER A 189 -13.93 13.81 -7.05
N ARG A 190 -12.68 13.92 -7.53
CA ARG A 190 -11.67 12.86 -7.48
C ARG A 190 -10.78 12.90 -6.24
N GLY A 191 -11.00 13.82 -5.30
CA GLY A 191 -10.33 13.77 -4.01
C GLY A 191 -10.88 12.62 -3.14
N LEU A 192 -10.04 12.00 -2.31
CA LEU A 192 -10.36 10.83 -1.49
C LEU A 192 -11.68 10.99 -0.72
N LYS A 193 -11.92 12.15 -0.11
CA LYS A 193 -13.17 12.48 0.60
C LYS A 193 -14.42 12.34 -0.28
N HIS A 194 -14.37 12.89 -1.49
CA HIS A 194 -15.48 12.81 -2.43
C HIS A 194 -15.66 11.37 -2.94
N VAL A 195 -14.56 10.71 -3.32
CA VAL A 195 -14.61 9.32 -3.81
C VAL A 195 -15.21 8.40 -2.75
N THR A 196 -14.81 8.53 -1.49
CA THR A 196 -15.37 7.77 -0.36
C THR A 196 -16.88 7.99 -0.24
N ARG A 197 -17.33 9.25 -0.31
CA ARG A 197 -18.76 9.57 -0.26
C ARG A 197 -19.53 8.94 -1.40
N TYR A 198 -19.02 9.02 -2.64
CA TYR A 198 -19.73 8.54 -3.83
C TYR A 198 -19.67 7.00 -3.99
N LYS A 199 -18.53 6.37 -3.69
CA LYS A 199 -18.30 4.94 -3.95
C LYS A 199 -18.57 4.06 -2.72
N LEU A 200 -18.30 4.56 -1.52
CA LEU A 200 -18.48 3.80 -0.28
C LEU A 200 -19.71 4.26 0.53
N GLY A 201 -20.29 5.41 0.19
CA GLY A 201 -21.59 5.85 0.71
C GLY A 201 -21.56 6.28 2.19
N TYR A 202 -20.44 6.80 2.68
CA TYR A 202 -20.35 7.48 3.98
C TYR A 202 -19.44 8.71 3.87
N ASN A 203 -19.54 9.63 4.82
CA ASN A 203 -18.64 10.78 4.89
C ASN A 203 -17.43 10.38 5.74
N PRO A 204 -16.21 10.33 5.18
CA PRO A 204 -15.02 10.20 6.01
C PRO A 204 -14.84 11.48 6.81
N VAL A 205 -14.29 11.33 8.01
CA VAL A 205 -13.96 12.46 8.92
C VAL A 205 -12.99 13.40 8.21
#